data_AF-A0A2A2LU09-F1
#
_entry.id   AF-A0A2A2LU09-F1
#
_cell.length_a   1.000
_cell.length_b   1.000
_cell.length_c   1.000
_cell.angle_alpha   90.00
_cell.angle_beta   90.00
_cell.angle_gamma   90.00
#
_symmetry.space_group_name_H-M   'P 1'
#
loop_
_entity.id
_entity.type
_entity.pdbx_description
1 polymer ?
#
loop_
_entity_poly.entity_id
_entity_poly.type
_entity_poly.pdbx_seq_one_letter_code
_entity_poly.pdbx_strand_id
1 'polypeptide(L)'
;MVFSLFIASLPILISAQDVSKTCFACASTSLRSRWSLTGLPPVPDSYFSSCDDTTSVVTTEPCSGPCFTLLFDDPDTITSGGTMQATALVVRGCHSTLMQVAADRTSSTGTYCEYDSNHMAANSKGNIVSIKMLMEFCSSSSCNNRPAQNGYTQNPVCSQQTNNNLINGKPLDCYECTPQPGKNCWDSKCTKKYCMKQVISIKNGWQIQKTCSNINIYGIDNYCQTFDLITNPGGMAVKNRYQQCYCKDKQYCNSTPTHRIITVIMVTLATFWL
;
A
#
# COMPACT_ATOMS: atom_id res chain seq x y z
N MET A 1 -44.18 -36.99 41.82
CA MET A 1 -44.18 -36.93 40.34
C MET A 1 -44.44 -35.50 39.91
N VAL A 2 -43.39 -34.77 39.53
CA VAL A 2 -43.49 -33.53 38.74
C VAL A 2 -42.31 -33.57 37.78
N PHE A 3 -42.60 -33.73 36.49
CA PHE A 3 -41.63 -33.65 35.40
C PHE A 3 -41.64 -32.21 34.90
N SER A 4 -40.60 -31.43 35.18
CA SER A 4 -40.40 -30.11 34.59
C SER A 4 -39.41 -30.22 33.43
N LEU A 5 -39.92 -30.15 32.20
CA LEU A 5 -39.13 -29.97 30.99
C LEU A 5 -38.58 -28.53 30.96
N PHE A 6 -37.27 -28.36 31.08
CA PHE A 6 -36.59 -27.12 30.71
C PHE A 6 -36.17 -27.23 29.24
N ILE A 7 -36.88 -26.56 28.35
CA ILE A 7 -36.43 -26.33 26.97
C ILE A 7 -35.41 -25.20 27.04
N ALA A 8 -34.12 -25.55 26.94
CA ALA A 8 -33.05 -24.57 26.75
C ALA A 8 -33.18 -23.98 25.33
N SER A 9 -33.73 -22.77 25.23
CA SER A 9 -33.67 -21.97 24.02
C SER A 9 -32.24 -21.50 23.78
N LEU A 10 -31.51 -22.20 22.91
CA LEU A 10 -30.26 -21.69 22.33
C LEU A 10 -30.59 -20.41 21.53
N PRO A 11 -29.93 -19.27 21.78
CA PRO A 11 -29.97 -18.18 20.82
C PRO A 11 -29.24 -18.64 19.56
N ILE A 12 -30.00 -18.78 18.46
CA ILE A 12 -29.44 -18.89 17.11
C ILE A 12 -28.68 -17.59 16.87
N LEU A 13 -27.35 -17.65 16.97
CA LEU A 13 -26.46 -16.65 16.42
C LEU A 13 -26.70 -16.64 14.91
N ILE A 14 -27.56 -15.73 14.45
CA ILE A 14 -27.65 -15.36 13.05
C ILE A 14 -26.28 -14.75 12.72
N SER A 15 -25.41 -15.55 12.12
CA SER A 15 -24.25 -15.05 11.40
C SER A 15 -24.79 -14.03 10.41
N ALA A 16 -24.45 -12.75 10.58
CA ALA A 16 -24.58 -11.79 9.50
C ALA A 16 -23.89 -12.44 8.29
N GLN A 17 -24.65 -12.73 7.23
CA GLN A 17 -24.06 -13.04 5.95
C GLN A 17 -23.29 -11.79 5.55
N ASP A 18 -21.96 -11.84 5.62
CA ASP A 18 -21.12 -10.88 4.92
C ASP A 18 -21.54 -10.94 3.45
N VAL A 19 -22.28 -9.92 3.01
CA VAL A 19 -22.62 -9.76 1.60
C VAL A 19 -21.31 -9.48 0.89
N SER A 20 -20.67 -10.54 0.40
CA SER A 20 -19.45 -10.43 -0.39
C SER A 20 -19.75 -9.62 -1.63
N LYS A 21 -19.31 -8.35 -1.65
CA LYS A 21 -19.37 -7.52 -2.84
C LYS A 21 -18.35 -8.01 -3.85
N THR A 22 -18.56 -7.66 -5.12
CA THR A 22 -17.61 -7.99 -6.19
C THR A 22 -16.80 -6.76 -6.54
N CYS A 23 -15.51 -6.91 -6.81
CA CYS A 23 -14.67 -5.84 -7.35
C CYS A 23 -14.10 -6.26 -8.70
N PHE A 24 -13.79 -5.31 -9.58
CA PHE A 24 -13.01 -5.61 -10.76
C PHE A 24 -11.58 -5.95 -10.36
N ALA A 25 -11.04 -7.03 -10.91
CA ALA A 25 -9.70 -7.54 -10.68
C ALA A 25 -8.93 -7.53 -12.01
N CYS A 26 -8.05 -6.56 -12.18
CA CYS A 26 -7.22 -6.48 -13.38
C CYS A 26 -5.96 -5.64 -13.11
N ALA A 27 -4.95 -5.79 -13.95
CA ALA A 27 -3.76 -4.96 -14.01
C ALA A 27 -3.37 -4.74 -15.48
N SER A 28 -2.87 -3.56 -15.81
CA SER A 28 -2.32 -3.27 -17.14
C SER A 28 -1.39 -4.39 -17.60
N THR A 29 -1.57 -4.89 -18.82
CA THR A 29 -0.86 -6.08 -19.34
C THR A 29 0.66 -5.92 -19.32
N SER A 30 1.15 -4.69 -19.51
CA SER A 30 2.58 -4.36 -19.46
C SER A 30 3.20 -4.46 -18.06
N LEU A 31 2.40 -4.61 -17.00
CA LEU A 31 2.87 -4.88 -15.63
C LEU A 31 3.26 -6.33 -15.41
N ARG A 32 2.90 -7.27 -16.30
CA ARG A 32 3.20 -8.70 -16.11
C ARG A 32 4.68 -8.98 -15.87
N SER A 33 5.56 -8.35 -16.65
CA SER A 33 7.01 -8.46 -16.51
C SER A 33 7.64 -7.37 -15.63
N ARG A 34 6.83 -6.45 -15.11
CA ARG A 34 7.27 -5.22 -14.41
C ARG A 34 6.50 -4.97 -13.12
N TRP A 35 5.97 -6.03 -12.50
CA TRP A 35 5.08 -5.92 -11.34
C TRP A 35 5.71 -5.17 -10.17
N SER A 36 7.04 -5.26 -10.03
CA SER A 36 7.81 -4.54 -9.02
C SER A 36 7.63 -3.03 -9.05
N LEU A 37 7.20 -2.43 -10.17
CA LEU A 37 6.90 -1.00 -10.26
C LEU A 37 5.72 -0.57 -9.38
N THR A 38 4.81 -1.51 -9.06
CA THR A 38 3.61 -1.21 -8.25
C THR A 38 3.89 -1.08 -6.76
N GLY A 39 4.98 -1.69 -6.27
CA GLY A 39 5.23 -1.88 -4.83
C GLY A 39 4.26 -2.84 -4.14
N LEU A 40 3.41 -3.55 -4.89
CA LEU A 40 2.41 -4.48 -4.37
C LEU A 40 2.95 -5.92 -4.31
N PRO A 41 2.40 -6.76 -3.41
CA PRO A 41 2.57 -8.22 -3.43
C PRO A 41 2.35 -8.85 -4.81
N PRO A 42 3.07 -9.92 -5.17
CA PRO A 42 2.83 -10.65 -6.41
C PRO A 42 1.39 -11.13 -6.53
N VAL A 43 0.82 -11.02 -7.73
CA VAL A 43 -0.52 -11.50 -8.07
C VAL A 43 -0.47 -12.63 -9.10
N PRO A 44 -1.51 -13.48 -9.19
CA PRO A 44 -1.62 -14.48 -10.25
C PRO A 44 -1.71 -13.84 -11.64
N ASP A 45 -1.30 -14.58 -12.67
CA ASP A 45 -1.30 -14.12 -14.06
C ASP A 45 -2.69 -13.69 -14.57
N SER A 46 -3.76 -14.19 -13.95
CA SER A 46 -5.15 -13.85 -14.26
C SER A 46 -5.49 -12.38 -14.05
N TYR A 47 -4.70 -11.65 -13.24
CA TYR A 47 -4.87 -10.20 -13.09
C TYR A 47 -4.44 -9.45 -14.35
N PHE A 48 -3.51 -9.95 -15.16
CA PHE A 48 -2.98 -9.20 -16.31
C PHE A 48 -3.89 -9.28 -17.54
N SER A 49 -5.05 -8.64 -17.44
CA SER A 49 -6.05 -8.46 -18.49
C SER A 49 -6.20 -6.98 -18.87
N SER A 50 -6.98 -6.65 -19.91
CA SER A 50 -7.28 -5.25 -20.23
C SER A 50 -8.04 -4.59 -19.07
N CYS A 51 -7.48 -3.53 -18.50
CA CYS A 51 -8.14 -2.66 -17.52
C CYS A 51 -8.73 -1.39 -18.14
N ASP A 52 -8.44 -1.16 -19.42
CA ASP A 52 -8.73 0.09 -20.11
C ASP A 52 -10.14 0.14 -20.68
N ASP A 53 -10.77 -1.02 -20.85
CA ASP A 53 -11.99 -1.15 -21.63
C ASP A 53 -13.16 -1.65 -20.77
N THR A 54 -14.19 -0.81 -20.64
CA THR A 54 -15.45 -1.12 -19.95
C THR A 54 -16.30 -2.15 -20.71
N THR A 55 -15.91 -2.52 -21.94
CA THR A 55 -16.66 -3.44 -22.82
C THR A 55 -16.06 -4.85 -22.91
N SER A 56 -14.83 -5.03 -22.43
CA SER A 56 -14.16 -6.33 -22.36
C SER A 56 -14.66 -7.14 -21.15
N VAL A 57 -14.55 -8.47 -21.19
CA VAL A 57 -14.82 -9.35 -20.03
C VAL A 57 -13.80 -9.02 -18.94
N VAL A 58 -14.12 -8.08 -18.05
CA VAL A 58 -13.26 -7.74 -16.92
C VAL A 58 -13.50 -8.78 -15.83
N THR A 59 -12.44 -9.47 -15.42
CA THR A 59 -12.48 -10.41 -14.30
C THR A 59 -12.96 -9.69 -13.05
N THR A 60 -13.89 -10.31 -12.32
CA THR A 60 -14.31 -9.83 -11.01
C THR A 60 -13.92 -10.83 -9.94
N GLU A 61 -13.72 -10.34 -8.72
CA GLU A 61 -13.45 -11.16 -7.55
C GLU A 61 -14.35 -10.78 -6.38
N PRO A 62 -14.77 -11.75 -5.55
CA PRO A 62 -15.51 -11.50 -4.32
C PRO A 62 -14.59 -10.90 -3.24
N CYS A 63 -15.06 -9.85 -2.55
CA CYS A 63 -14.30 -9.11 -1.56
C CYS A 63 -15.07 -8.91 -0.25
N SER A 64 -14.41 -9.17 0.87
CA SER A 64 -14.86 -8.75 2.21
C SER A 64 -14.46 -7.30 2.53
N GLY A 65 -13.34 -6.81 1.97
CA GLY A 65 -12.84 -5.44 2.12
C GLY A 65 -13.22 -4.51 0.96
N PRO A 66 -12.78 -3.22 0.98
CA PRO A 66 -13.07 -2.28 -0.10
C PRO A 66 -12.45 -2.73 -1.44
N CYS A 67 -13.10 -2.33 -2.54
CA CYS A 67 -12.46 -2.37 -3.85
C CYS A 67 -11.35 -1.33 -3.90
N PHE A 68 -10.27 -1.67 -4.59
CA PHE A 68 -9.08 -0.85 -4.72
C PHE A 68 -8.84 -0.50 -6.19
N THR A 69 -8.36 0.72 -6.41
CA THR A 69 -7.74 1.15 -7.66
C THR A 69 -6.41 1.81 -7.33
N LEU A 70 -5.36 1.39 -8.01
CA LEU A 70 -4.09 2.10 -8.08
C LEU A 70 -3.85 2.53 -9.52
N LEU A 71 -3.60 3.82 -9.73
CA LEU A 71 -3.28 4.41 -11.03
C LEU A 71 -1.97 5.19 -10.91
N PHE A 72 -1.02 4.97 -11.80
CA PHE A 72 0.27 5.64 -11.73
C PHE A 72 0.93 5.79 -13.10
N ASP A 73 1.74 6.83 -13.28
CA ASP A 73 2.47 7.03 -14.54
C ASP A 73 3.57 5.97 -14.68
N ASP A 74 3.72 5.39 -15.88
CA ASP A 74 4.76 4.41 -16.17
C ASP A 74 6.15 5.07 -16.06
N PRO A 75 6.95 4.74 -15.02
CA PRO A 75 8.23 5.40 -14.76
C PRO A 75 9.28 5.12 -15.85
N ASP A 76 9.09 4.10 -16.69
CA ASP A 76 9.98 3.81 -17.83
C ASP A 76 9.74 4.74 -19.02
N THR A 77 8.57 5.39 -19.10
CA THR A 77 8.19 6.26 -20.23
C THR A 77 8.49 7.73 -19.96
N ILE A 78 8.89 8.07 -18.74
CA ILE A 78 9.19 9.45 -18.34
C ILE A 78 10.59 9.82 -18.83
N THR A 79 10.64 10.58 -19.91
CA THR A 79 11.88 11.21 -20.37
C THR A 79 12.10 12.51 -19.61
N SER A 80 13.32 12.70 -19.08
CA SER A 80 13.80 13.96 -18.53
C SER A 80 13.92 14.99 -19.66
N GLY A 81 12.79 15.57 -20.06
CA GLY A 81 12.66 16.39 -21.27
C GLY A 81 11.25 16.88 -21.63
N GLY A 82 10.22 16.59 -20.84
CA GLY A 82 9.02 17.42 -20.75
C GLY A 82 7.97 17.35 -21.87
N THR A 83 7.95 16.35 -22.76
CA THR A 83 6.97 16.32 -23.87
C THR A 83 6.24 15.01 -24.13
N MET A 84 6.49 13.93 -23.38
CA MET A 84 5.64 12.74 -23.47
C MET A 84 4.65 12.68 -22.30
N GLN A 85 3.35 12.64 -22.64
CA GLN A 85 2.28 12.30 -21.71
C GLN A 85 2.56 10.88 -21.22
N ALA A 86 2.95 10.74 -19.95
CA ALA A 86 3.28 9.43 -19.39
C ALA A 86 2.09 8.49 -19.55
N THR A 87 2.37 7.25 -19.97
CA THR A 87 1.33 6.22 -20.08
C THR A 87 0.91 5.82 -18.67
N ALA A 88 -0.37 5.95 -18.34
CA ALA A 88 -0.86 5.54 -17.02
C ALA A 88 -1.02 4.01 -16.96
N LEU A 89 -0.53 3.40 -15.89
CA LEU A 89 -0.71 2.00 -15.55
C LEU A 89 -1.73 1.89 -14.42
N VAL A 90 -2.55 0.85 -14.46
CA VAL A 90 -3.64 0.65 -13.52
C VAL A 90 -3.61 -0.75 -12.93
N VAL A 91 -3.97 -0.85 -11.65
CA VAL A 91 -4.22 -2.08 -10.91
C VAL A 91 -5.53 -1.94 -10.15
N ARG A 92 -6.38 -2.97 -10.21
CA ARG A 92 -7.69 -3.04 -9.56
C ARG A 92 -7.88 -4.41 -8.93
N GLY A 93 -8.59 -4.45 -7.81
CA GLY A 93 -8.95 -5.70 -7.13
C GLY A 93 -9.58 -5.46 -5.77
N CYS A 94 -9.77 -6.51 -4.99
CA CYS A 94 -9.97 -6.37 -3.55
C CYS A 94 -8.70 -5.81 -2.93
N HIS A 95 -8.84 -4.83 -2.04
CA HIS A 95 -7.69 -4.35 -1.27
C HIS A 95 -7.04 -5.47 -0.43
N SER A 96 -7.86 -6.33 0.18
CA SER A 96 -7.39 -7.48 0.96
C SER A 96 -6.59 -8.48 0.15
N THR A 97 -6.95 -8.73 -1.11
CA THR A 97 -6.21 -9.64 -1.99
C THR A 97 -4.88 -9.02 -2.39
N LEU A 98 -4.89 -7.74 -2.80
CA LEU A 98 -3.72 -7.04 -3.30
C LEU A 98 -2.71 -6.69 -2.20
N MET A 99 -3.17 -6.40 -0.98
CA MET A 99 -2.32 -5.86 0.09
C MET A 99 -2.15 -6.79 1.30
N GLN A 100 -2.91 -7.90 1.34
CA GLN A 100 -2.98 -8.81 2.50
C GLN A 100 -3.43 -8.10 3.79
N VAL A 101 -4.14 -6.99 3.65
CA VAL A 101 -4.73 -6.19 4.72
C VAL A 101 -5.97 -5.49 4.16
N ALA A 102 -6.95 -5.20 5.01
CA ALA A 102 -8.12 -4.41 4.63
C ALA A 102 -7.98 -2.97 5.17
N ALA A 103 -8.10 -1.99 4.28
CA ALA A 103 -8.08 -0.57 4.65
C ALA A 103 -9.21 -0.23 5.61
N ASP A 104 -8.94 0.69 6.54
CA ASP A 104 -9.95 1.27 7.45
C ASP A 104 -10.63 2.51 6.85
N ARG A 105 -10.24 2.89 5.64
CA ARG A 105 -10.70 4.09 4.95
C ARG A 105 -11.90 3.80 4.06
N THR A 106 -13.10 4.00 4.59
CA THR A 106 -14.30 4.21 3.79
C THR A 106 -15.01 5.48 4.27
N SER A 107 -15.20 6.45 3.38
CA SER A 107 -15.90 7.69 3.69
C SER A 107 -17.41 7.48 3.81
N SER A 108 -18.13 8.46 4.37
CA SER A 108 -19.59 8.50 4.36
C SER A 108 -20.20 8.51 2.95
N THR A 109 -19.43 8.89 1.93
CA THR A 109 -19.82 8.87 0.51
C THR A 109 -19.51 7.54 -0.19
N GLY A 110 -18.89 6.58 0.51
CA GLY A 110 -18.58 5.25 -0.01
C GLY A 110 -17.30 5.17 -0.87
N THR A 111 -16.62 6.29 -1.12
CA THR A 111 -15.36 6.37 -1.87
C THR A 111 -14.32 7.24 -1.15
N TYR A 112 -13.10 6.74 -1.01
CA TYR A 112 -11.94 7.44 -0.48
C TYR A 112 -10.82 7.44 -1.52
N CYS A 113 -10.08 8.53 -1.67
CA CYS A 113 -8.92 8.52 -2.55
C CYS A 113 -7.84 9.50 -2.13
N GLU A 114 -6.62 9.22 -2.60
CA GLU A 114 -5.44 10.05 -2.40
C GLU A 114 -4.68 10.18 -3.72
N TYR A 115 -4.03 11.32 -3.90
CA TYR A 115 -3.30 11.65 -5.11
C TYR A 115 -1.96 12.31 -4.77
N ASP A 116 -0.92 11.92 -5.49
CA ASP A 116 0.42 12.45 -5.39
C ASP A 116 0.92 12.80 -6.80
N SER A 117 1.05 14.10 -7.09
CA SER A 117 1.43 14.59 -8.43
C SER A 117 2.92 14.46 -8.73
N ASN A 118 3.73 14.17 -7.71
CA ASN A 118 5.19 14.10 -7.81
C ASN A 118 5.75 13.01 -6.88
N HIS A 119 5.15 11.82 -6.95
CA HIS A 119 5.62 10.64 -6.24
C HIS A 119 6.97 10.18 -6.79
N MET A 120 7.94 9.89 -5.94
CA MET A 120 9.26 9.43 -6.37
C MET A 120 9.26 7.91 -6.49
N ALA A 121 9.45 7.39 -7.71
CA ALA A 121 9.48 5.96 -7.99
C ALA A 121 10.75 5.58 -8.77
N ALA A 122 11.21 4.34 -8.59
CA ALA A 122 12.27 3.77 -9.41
C ALA A 122 11.69 3.25 -10.73
N ASN A 123 12.32 3.57 -11.84
CA ASN A 123 12.04 2.90 -13.12
C ASN A 123 12.74 1.53 -13.19
N SER A 124 12.51 0.77 -14.27
CA SER A 124 13.08 -0.58 -14.47
C SER A 124 14.61 -0.58 -14.55
N LYS A 125 15.25 0.58 -14.75
CA LYS A 125 16.72 0.75 -14.74
C LYS A 125 17.26 1.15 -13.36
N GLY A 126 16.40 1.34 -12.36
CA GLY A 126 16.78 1.77 -11.02
C GLY A 126 16.96 3.29 -10.86
N ASN A 127 16.66 4.08 -11.89
CA ASN A 127 16.70 5.55 -11.79
C ASN A 127 15.43 6.04 -11.10
N ILE A 128 15.58 7.00 -10.18
CA ILE A 128 14.44 7.64 -9.51
C ILE A 128 13.87 8.73 -10.41
N VAL A 129 12.57 8.66 -10.67
CA VAL A 129 11.80 9.62 -11.47
C VAL A 129 10.55 10.05 -10.70
N SER A 130 10.07 11.27 -10.99
CA SER A 130 8.83 11.80 -10.43
C SER A 130 7.64 11.38 -11.28
N ILE A 131 6.69 10.65 -10.70
CA ILE A 131 5.47 10.15 -11.34
C ILE A 131 4.22 10.76 -10.70
N LYS A 132 3.10 10.79 -11.43
CA LYS A 132 1.79 10.94 -10.80
C LYS A 132 1.32 9.58 -10.30
N MET A 133 0.63 9.58 -9.16
CA MET A 133 0.08 8.37 -8.56
C MET A 133 -1.23 8.69 -7.83
N LEU A 134 -2.22 7.81 -7.97
CA LEU A 134 -3.53 7.90 -7.35
C LEU A 134 -3.89 6.54 -6.78
N MET A 135 -4.46 6.56 -5.57
CA MET A 135 -5.12 5.40 -4.99
C MET A 135 -6.58 5.73 -4.69
N GLU A 136 -7.47 4.76 -4.85
CA GLU A 136 -8.89 4.86 -4.50
C GLU A 136 -9.38 3.60 -3.79
N PHE A 137 -10.16 3.77 -2.73
CA PHE A 137 -10.98 2.74 -2.10
C PHE A 137 -12.45 3.05 -2.36
N CYS A 138 -13.25 2.03 -2.64
CA CYS A 138 -14.70 2.20 -2.72
C CYS A 138 -15.44 0.95 -2.20
N SER A 139 -16.68 1.16 -1.76
CA SER A 139 -17.39 0.18 -0.92
C SER A 139 -18.54 -0.56 -1.60
N SER A 140 -19.06 -0.09 -2.73
CA SER A 140 -20.13 -0.76 -3.48
C SER A 140 -19.59 -1.80 -4.46
N SER A 141 -20.43 -2.75 -4.87
CA SER A 141 -20.05 -3.73 -5.89
C SER A 141 -19.62 -3.03 -7.19
N SER A 142 -18.49 -3.48 -7.73
CA SER A 142 -17.97 -3.08 -9.04
C SER A 142 -17.69 -1.56 -9.16
N CYS A 143 -17.45 -0.90 -8.03
CA CYS A 143 -17.24 0.56 -7.96
C CYS A 143 -15.90 1.03 -8.52
N ASN A 144 -14.90 0.14 -8.59
CA ASN A 144 -13.55 0.43 -9.05
C ASN A 144 -13.41 0.34 -10.58
N ASN A 145 -14.44 0.72 -11.35
CA ASN A 145 -14.51 0.49 -12.79
C ASN A 145 -14.20 1.71 -13.68
N ARG A 146 -13.77 2.81 -13.07
CA ARG A 146 -13.64 4.11 -13.73
C ARG A 146 -12.53 4.10 -14.79
N PRO A 147 -12.78 4.51 -16.04
CA PRO A 147 -11.78 4.47 -17.13
C PRO A 147 -10.44 5.13 -16.76
N ALA A 148 -9.34 4.44 -17.05
CA ALA A 148 -7.99 4.92 -16.75
C ALA A 148 -7.55 6.10 -17.65
N GLN A 149 -8.08 6.18 -18.88
CA GLN A 149 -7.68 7.16 -19.91
C GLN A 149 -7.90 8.64 -19.52
N ASN A 150 -8.65 8.93 -18.46
CA ASN A 150 -8.89 10.29 -17.93
C ASN A 150 -8.56 10.43 -16.42
N GLY A 151 -7.83 9.47 -15.85
CA GLY A 151 -7.92 9.11 -14.43
C GLY A 151 -7.40 10.11 -13.39
N TYR A 152 -6.59 11.10 -13.78
CA TYR A 152 -6.11 12.13 -12.84
C TYR A 152 -6.96 13.41 -12.85
N THR A 153 -7.44 13.86 -14.01
CA THR A 153 -8.08 15.17 -14.21
C THR A 153 -9.60 15.16 -14.01
N GLN A 154 -10.23 13.98 -14.01
CA GLN A 154 -11.67 13.81 -13.81
C GLN A 154 -12.04 12.98 -12.56
N ASN A 155 -11.14 12.86 -11.58
CA ASN A 155 -11.55 12.33 -10.27
C ASN A 155 -11.87 13.50 -9.31
N PRO A 156 -13.10 14.08 -9.32
CA PRO A 156 -13.49 15.14 -8.40
C PRO A 156 -13.46 14.71 -6.92
N VAL A 157 -13.28 13.41 -6.65
CA VAL A 157 -13.13 12.89 -5.28
C VAL A 157 -11.74 13.20 -4.72
N CYS A 158 -10.71 13.28 -5.56
CA CYS A 158 -9.32 13.47 -5.11
C CYS A 158 -8.85 14.93 -5.21
N SER A 159 -9.58 15.79 -5.90
CA SER A 159 -9.28 17.21 -6.09
C SER A 159 -9.42 18.06 -4.81
N GLN A 160 -9.95 17.48 -3.72
CA GLN A 160 -10.15 18.17 -2.44
C GLN A 160 -9.19 17.74 -1.31
N GLN A 161 -8.19 16.90 -1.59
CA GLN A 161 -7.20 16.50 -0.58
C GLN A 161 -6.23 17.66 -0.33
N THR A 162 -6.56 18.52 0.63
CA THR A 162 -5.61 19.51 1.16
C THR A 162 -4.62 18.82 2.08
N ASN A 163 -3.31 19.05 1.86
CA ASN A 163 -2.21 18.55 2.68
C ASN A 163 -2.14 19.25 4.06
N ASN A 164 -3.27 19.33 4.77
CA ASN A 164 -3.40 20.07 6.02
C ASN A 164 -3.08 19.22 7.26
N ASN A 165 -2.33 18.12 7.12
CA ASN A 165 -1.83 17.39 8.28
C ASN A 165 -0.71 18.19 8.94
N LEU A 166 -1.07 19.02 9.91
CA LEU A 166 -0.12 19.72 10.76
C LEU A 166 0.15 18.90 12.03
N ILE A 167 1.42 18.61 12.29
CA ILE A 167 1.89 18.03 13.54
C ILE A 167 2.46 19.17 14.37
N ASN A 168 1.79 19.49 15.48
CA ASN A 168 2.13 20.62 16.36
C ASN A 168 2.23 21.96 15.59
N GLY A 169 1.26 22.21 14.70
CA GLY A 169 1.19 23.45 13.91
C GLY A 169 2.21 23.55 12.77
N LYS A 170 2.96 22.48 12.46
CA LYS A 170 3.93 22.44 11.36
C LYS A 170 3.61 21.31 10.38
N PRO A 171 3.90 21.47 9.08
CA PRO A 171 3.86 20.37 8.12
C PRO A 171 4.70 19.18 8.59
N LEU A 172 4.34 17.97 8.15
CA LEU A 172 5.09 16.76 8.48
C LEU A 172 6.40 16.71 7.68
N ASP A 173 7.53 16.78 8.37
CA ASP A 173 8.86 16.54 7.82
C ASP A 173 9.23 15.07 7.93
N CYS A 174 9.81 14.54 6.86
CA CYS A 174 10.23 13.15 6.74
C CYS A 174 11.70 13.07 6.37
N TYR A 175 12.39 12.00 6.79
CA TYR A 175 13.70 11.68 6.22
C TYR A 175 13.54 11.25 4.77
N GLU A 176 14.49 11.66 3.94
CA GLU A 176 14.57 11.24 2.55
C GLU A 176 15.96 10.69 2.23
N CYS A 177 15.98 9.52 1.60
CA CYS A 177 17.19 8.90 1.07
C CYS A 177 16.85 7.84 0.04
N THR A 178 17.74 7.70 -0.93
CA THR A 178 17.72 6.61 -1.91
C THR A 178 18.74 5.55 -1.51
N PRO A 179 18.51 4.27 -1.87
CA PRO A 179 19.47 3.21 -1.59
C PRO A 179 20.84 3.52 -2.22
N GLN A 180 21.89 3.59 -1.40
CA GLN A 180 23.27 3.65 -1.87
C GLN A 180 24.11 2.62 -1.10
N PRO A 181 24.94 1.82 -1.78
CA PRO A 181 25.86 0.91 -1.11
C PRO A 181 26.74 1.63 -0.08
N GLY A 182 26.77 1.15 1.16
CA GLY A 182 27.69 1.63 2.20
C GLY A 182 27.37 3.00 2.82
N LYS A 183 26.26 3.65 2.47
CA LYS A 183 25.84 4.92 3.09
C LYS A 183 24.58 4.75 3.94
N ASN A 184 24.62 5.30 5.15
CA ASN A 184 23.45 5.39 6.00
C ASN A 184 22.54 6.54 5.54
N CYS A 185 21.24 6.36 5.72
CA CYS A 185 20.17 7.28 5.35
C CYS A 185 20.07 8.50 6.29
N TRP A 186 20.93 9.50 6.05
CA TRP A 186 20.99 10.80 6.69
C TRP A 186 21.38 11.74 5.54
N ASP A 187 20.50 12.59 5.00
CA ASP A 187 20.62 14.04 5.25
C ASP A 187 19.56 14.88 4.48
N SER A 188 18.60 14.28 3.76
CA SER A 188 17.54 15.04 3.07
C SER A 188 16.22 15.03 3.85
N LYS A 189 15.44 16.09 3.67
CA LYS A 189 14.08 16.24 4.21
C LYS A 189 13.09 16.49 3.09
N CYS A 190 11.89 15.94 3.24
CA CYS A 190 10.77 16.29 2.36
C CYS A 190 9.46 16.34 3.15
N THR A 191 8.44 16.99 2.60
CA THR A 191 7.19 17.33 3.29
C THR A 191 5.99 16.91 2.45
N LYS A 192 5.22 15.91 2.93
CA LYS A 192 3.95 15.43 2.35
C LYS A 192 3.03 14.86 3.44
N LYS A 193 1.85 14.34 3.08
CA LYS A 193 0.84 13.80 4.02
C LYS A 193 1.36 12.66 4.91
N TYR A 194 2.27 11.84 4.40
CA TYR A 194 2.87 10.68 5.06
C TYR A 194 4.38 10.64 4.87
N CYS A 195 5.08 10.09 5.86
CA CYS A 195 6.44 9.60 5.67
C CYS A 195 6.39 8.12 5.28
N MET A 196 7.10 7.77 4.20
CA MET A 196 7.25 6.41 3.70
C MET A 196 8.63 5.87 4.03
N LYS A 197 8.68 4.58 4.34
CA LYS A 197 9.92 3.81 4.46
C LYS A 197 9.76 2.44 3.83
N GLN A 198 10.75 2.05 3.04
CA GLN A 198 10.83 0.74 2.43
C GLN A 198 12.15 0.08 2.83
N VAL A 199 12.10 -1.21 3.11
CA VAL A 199 13.26 -2.03 3.46
C VAL A 199 13.22 -3.30 2.63
N ILE A 200 14.27 -3.56 1.85
CA ILE A 200 14.47 -4.83 1.15
C ILE A 200 15.63 -5.55 1.84
N SER A 201 15.37 -6.74 2.36
CA SER A 201 16.39 -7.61 2.98
C SER A 201 16.71 -8.77 2.06
N ILE A 202 18.00 -8.98 1.77
CA ILE A 202 18.53 -10.05 0.92
C ILE A 202 19.57 -10.81 1.73
N LYS A 203 19.20 -11.97 2.29
CA LYS A 203 20.05 -12.78 3.20
C LYS A 203 20.68 -11.92 4.31
N ASN A 204 21.97 -11.57 4.17
CA ASN A 204 22.78 -10.83 5.15
C ASN A 204 22.87 -9.33 4.87
N GLY A 205 22.24 -8.84 3.80
CA GLY A 205 22.24 -7.42 3.42
C GLY A 205 20.85 -6.82 3.46
N TRP A 206 20.80 -5.49 3.55
CA TRP A 206 19.56 -4.74 3.45
C TRP A 206 19.77 -3.45 2.65
N GLN A 207 18.70 -2.98 2.03
CA GLN A 207 18.61 -1.66 1.42
C GLN A 207 17.39 -0.94 2.00
N ILE A 208 17.57 0.36 2.29
CA ILE A 208 16.52 1.22 2.81
C ILE A 208 16.29 2.37 1.85
N GLN A 209 15.02 2.64 1.58
CA GLN A 209 14.57 3.87 0.95
C GLN A 209 13.65 4.59 1.93
N LYS A 210 13.82 5.91 2.04
CA LYS A 210 12.91 6.79 2.79
C LYS A 210 12.51 7.94 1.91
N THR A 211 11.25 8.32 1.97
CA THR A 211 10.73 9.50 1.28
C THR A 211 9.42 9.91 1.96
N CYS A 212 8.72 10.86 1.38
CA CYS A 212 7.40 11.31 1.80
C CYS A 212 6.42 11.07 0.64
N SER A 213 5.15 10.87 0.97
CA SER A 213 4.10 10.68 -0.04
C SER A 213 2.77 11.29 0.39
N ASN A 214 1.97 11.73 -0.59
CA ASN A 214 0.59 12.14 -0.34
C ASN A 214 -0.39 10.96 -0.39
N ILE A 215 0.08 9.77 -0.74
CA ILE A 215 -0.68 8.52 -0.77
C ILE A 215 -0.20 7.55 0.32
N ASN A 216 -1.11 6.70 0.79
CA ASN A 216 -0.87 5.56 1.65
C ASN A 216 -1.69 4.37 1.13
N ILE A 217 -1.04 3.49 0.37
CA ILE A 217 -1.70 2.37 -0.31
C ILE A 217 -2.32 1.33 0.65
N TYR A 218 -1.93 1.34 1.93
CA TYR A 218 -2.56 0.49 2.94
C TYR A 218 -3.91 1.03 3.40
N GLY A 219 -4.17 2.33 3.27
CA GLY A 219 -5.34 2.95 3.86
C GLY A 219 -5.43 2.71 5.37
N ILE A 220 -4.29 2.67 6.07
CA ILE A 220 -4.18 2.57 7.52
C ILE A 220 -3.01 3.45 7.95
N ASP A 221 -3.25 4.42 8.83
CA ASP A 221 -2.21 5.33 9.31
C ASP A 221 -1.24 4.59 10.25
N ASN A 222 0.06 4.94 10.19
CA ASN A 222 1.10 4.39 11.09
C ASN A 222 1.20 2.86 11.01
N TYR A 223 1.13 2.34 9.78
CA TYR A 223 1.10 0.92 9.49
C TYR A 223 2.33 0.48 8.69
N CYS A 224 2.75 -0.77 8.92
CA CYS A 224 3.81 -1.44 8.19
C CYS A 224 3.31 -2.79 7.75
N GLN A 225 3.59 -3.16 6.51
CA GLN A 225 3.41 -4.52 6.02
C GLN A 225 4.72 -5.11 5.56
N THR A 226 4.86 -6.43 5.74
CA THR A 226 6.01 -7.17 5.24
C THR A 226 5.56 -8.32 4.36
N PHE A 227 6.25 -8.49 3.24
CA PHE A 227 6.00 -9.52 2.25
C PHE A 227 7.27 -10.33 2.00
N ASP A 228 7.12 -11.64 1.88
CA ASP A 228 8.19 -12.50 1.40
C ASP A 228 8.17 -12.51 -0.14
N LEU A 229 9.31 -12.19 -0.74
CA LEU A 229 9.51 -12.13 -2.19
C LEU A 229 10.46 -13.24 -2.60
N ILE A 230 10.00 -14.13 -3.48
CA ILE A 230 10.86 -15.15 -4.08
C ILE A 230 11.18 -14.71 -5.51
N THR A 231 12.44 -14.38 -5.77
CA THR A 231 12.93 -14.15 -7.13
C THR A 231 13.69 -15.37 -7.61
N ASN A 232 13.67 -15.64 -8.91
CA ASN A 232 14.29 -16.85 -9.47
C ASN A 232 15.27 -16.54 -10.61
N PRO A 233 16.35 -15.76 -10.37
CA PRO A 233 17.36 -15.49 -11.39
C PRO A 233 18.06 -16.78 -11.81
N GLY A 234 17.95 -17.15 -13.09
CA GLY A 234 18.66 -18.30 -13.66
C GLY A 234 18.24 -19.67 -13.08
N GLY A 235 17.04 -19.80 -12.52
CA GLY A 235 16.57 -21.06 -11.92
C GLY A 235 16.97 -21.25 -10.45
N MET A 236 17.66 -20.28 -9.83
CA MET A 236 17.94 -20.28 -8.40
C MET A 236 16.94 -19.44 -7.60
N ALA A 237 16.22 -20.05 -6.66
CA ALA A 237 15.33 -19.34 -5.77
C ALA A 237 16.10 -18.47 -4.75
N VAL A 238 15.88 -17.16 -4.82
CA VAL A 238 16.39 -16.17 -3.87
C VAL A 238 15.21 -15.65 -3.05
N LYS A 239 15.26 -15.94 -1.74
CA LYS A 239 14.29 -15.42 -0.77
C LYS A 239 14.71 -14.04 -0.31
N ASN A 240 13.84 -13.06 -0.53
CA ASN A 240 13.98 -11.69 -0.11
C ASN A 240 12.78 -11.32 0.77
N ARG A 241 12.95 -10.30 1.60
CA ARG A 241 11.87 -9.78 2.44
C ARG A 241 11.71 -8.29 2.17
N TYR A 242 10.51 -7.88 1.78
CA TYR A 242 10.19 -6.48 1.50
C TYR A 242 9.22 -5.96 2.55
N GLN A 243 9.61 -4.87 3.22
CA GLN A 243 8.76 -4.17 4.18
C GLN A 243 8.50 -2.76 3.67
N GLN A 244 7.25 -2.31 3.79
CA GLN A 244 6.89 -0.92 3.52
C GLN A 244 6.00 -0.39 4.63
N CYS A 245 6.29 0.84 5.05
CA CYS A 245 5.64 1.52 6.15
C CYS A 245 5.20 2.92 5.74
N TYR A 246 4.07 3.35 6.27
CA TYR A 246 3.58 4.72 6.22
C TYR A 246 3.29 5.21 7.63
N CYS A 247 3.73 6.43 7.95
CA CYS A 247 3.47 7.05 9.24
C CYS A 247 3.23 8.55 9.09
N LYS A 248 2.56 9.13 10.08
CA LYS A 248 2.24 10.57 10.16
C LYS A 248 1.93 11.04 11.59
N ASP A 249 2.32 10.26 12.60
CA ASP A 249 2.08 10.52 14.02
C ASP A 249 3.06 11.53 14.64
N LYS A 250 4.26 11.65 14.07
CA LYS A 250 5.30 12.58 14.54
C LYS A 250 6.23 13.01 13.41
N GLN A 251 6.94 14.11 13.65
CA GLN A 251 8.03 14.56 12.78
C GLN A 251 9.08 13.44 12.64
N TYR A 252 9.54 13.20 11.42
CA TYR A 252 10.55 12.20 11.08
C TYR A 252 10.20 10.78 11.54
N CYS A 253 8.91 10.41 11.51
CA CYS A 253 8.42 9.10 11.95
C CYS A 253 8.97 7.92 11.12
N ASN A 254 9.46 8.17 9.89
CA ASN A 254 10.12 7.16 9.05
C ASN A 254 11.60 6.93 9.40
N SER A 255 12.04 7.34 10.59
CA SER A 255 13.34 6.98 11.15
C SER A 255 13.55 5.46 11.16
N THR A 256 14.79 5.03 11.38
CA THR A 256 15.12 3.63 11.71
C THR A 256 14.12 3.15 12.76
N PRO A 257 13.56 1.93 12.65
CA PRO A 257 12.61 1.51 13.67
C PRO A 257 13.39 1.58 14.97
N THR A 258 12.85 2.26 15.98
CA THR A 258 13.09 1.77 17.32
C THR A 258 12.57 0.34 17.28
N HIS A 259 13.47 -0.62 17.02
CA HIS A 259 13.31 -1.90 17.67
C HIS A 259 12.99 -1.51 19.10
N ARG A 260 11.78 -1.81 19.56
CA ARG A 260 11.57 -1.93 20.99
C ARG A 260 12.50 -3.06 21.37
N ILE A 261 13.76 -2.73 21.63
CA ILE A 261 14.62 -3.52 22.48
C ILE A 261 13.86 -3.41 23.80
N ILE A 262 12.94 -4.34 24.02
CA ILE A 262 12.52 -4.67 25.37
C ILE A 262 13.78 -5.27 25.95
N THR A 263 14.67 -4.40 26.43
CA THR A 263 15.74 -4.79 27.32
C THR A 263 15.00 -5.19 28.58
N VAL A 264 14.60 -6.45 28.65
CA VAL A 264 14.29 -7.07 29.94
C VAL A 264 15.62 -7.06 30.67
N ILE A 265 15.91 -5.97 31.37
CA ILE A 265 16.94 -5.97 32.39
C ILE A 265 16.36 -6.90 33.45
N MET A 266 16.71 -8.18 33.37
CA MET A 266 16.66 -9.10 34.49
C MET A 266 17.64 -8.55 35.52
N VAL A 267 17.20 -7.54 36.28
CA VAL A 267 17.75 -7.28 37.61
C VAL A 267 17.33 -8.49 38.42
N THR A 268 18.13 -9.55 38.33
CA THR A 268 18.19 -10.55 39.40
C THR A 268 18.68 -9.78 40.61
N LEU A 269 17.72 -9.32 41.41
CA LEU A 269 17.94 -8.87 42.77
C LEU A 269 18.65 -10.01 43.49
N ALA A 270 19.98 -9.89 43.56
CA ALA A 270 20.81 -10.57 44.52
C ALA A 270 20.45 -10.03 45.91
N THR A 271 19.31 -10.45 46.44
CA THR A 271 18.90 -10.23 47.82
C THR A 271 17.92 -11.31 48.23
N PHE A 272 18.47 -12.39 48.76
CA PHE A 272 17.97 -13.18 49.90
C PHE A 272 19.12 -14.15 50.23
N TRP A 273 20.20 -13.66 50.86
CA TRP A 273 20.44 -13.55 52.31
C TRP A 273 20.40 -14.91 53.04
N LEU A 274 21.53 -15.16 53.74
CA LEU A 274 21.74 -16.01 54.93
C LEU A 274 21.48 -17.51 54.83
#